data_AF-A0AA39W3G0-F1
#
_entry.id   AF-A0AA39W3G0-F1
#
_cell.length_a   1.000
_cell.length_b   1.000
_cell.length_c   1.000
_cell.angle_alpha   90.00
_cell.angle_beta   90.00
_cell.angle_gamma   90.00
#
_symmetry.space_group_name_H-M   'P 1'
#
loop_
_entity.id
_entity.type
_entity.pdbx_description
1 polymer ?
#
loop_
_entity_poly.entity_id
_entity_poly.type
_entity_poly.pdbx_seq_one_letter_code
_entity_poly.pdbx_strand_id
1 'polypeptide(L)'
;MTLSIPGFELFKELLETDPFFTKIMAGLGSQNFSEFFLVDGFLFHGNQLCIPECSLRLQIIKELHGEGHVGRDRTLQLVWDNYFWPTIRREVERYVERCHVCQDDDEADTVGCCTLKVSNVECIPPNKLKFDFLGKDSIQYVNTVEVELPVYKAIGQFQGGKKQNDDLFDKLDTAKLNAHLKELMPGLTAKVLRTFNASITLDEMLSKGTKQGEVAEKISVYQNANKEVAIICNHQRTVSKSHGAQISKLTDKIEELKDVIKDLKIDLDRAKKGSPH
;
A
#
# COMPACT_ATOMS: atom_id res chain seq x y z
N MET A 1 -28.65 -30.38 10.48
CA MET A 1 -28.82 -29.68 11.78
C MET A 1 -28.57 -28.21 11.49
N THR A 2 -29.62 -27.46 11.18
CA THR A 2 -29.55 -26.02 10.90
C THR A 2 -29.33 -25.30 12.22
N LEU A 3 -28.20 -24.60 12.35
CA LEU A 3 -27.94 -23.71 13.48
C LEU A 3 -28.98 -22.59 13.44
N SER A 4 -29.99 -22.66 14.31
CA SER A 4 -30.88 -21.52 14.57
C SER A 4 -30.09 -20.50 15.36
N ILE A 5 -29.68 -19.43 14.68
CA ILE A 5 -29.07 -18.26 15.30
C ILE A 5 -30.23 -17.35 15.73
N PRO A 6 -30.44 -17.11 17.03
CA PRO A 6 -31.50 -16.23 17.52
C PRO A 6 -31.32 -14.83 16.91
N GLY A 7 -32.30 -14.38 16.10
CA GLY A 7 -32.27 -13.10 15.38
C GLY A 7 -32.20 -13.21 13.85
N PHE A 8 -31.81 -14.37 13.30
CA PHE A 8 -31.75 -14.57 11.85
C PHE A 8 -33.14 -14.85 11.23
N GLU A 9 -34.10 -15.32 12.04
CA GLU A 9 -35.48 -15.59 11.59
C GLU A 9 -36.26 -14.31 11.24
N LEU A 10 -35.90 -13.17 11.86
CA LEU A 10 -36.46 -11.84 11.59
C LEU A 10 -35.79 -11.12 10.41
N PHE A 11 -34.71 -11.68 9.86
CA PHE A 11 -33.89 -11.00 8.85
C PHE A 11 -34.67 -10.68 7.58
N LYS A 12 -35.59 -11.57 7.21
CA LYS A 12 -36.48 -11.40 6.06
C LYS A 12 -37.51 -10.30 6.31
N GLU A 13 -38.12 -10.26 7.49
CA GLU A 13 -39.09 -9.22 7.89
C GLU A 13 -38.43 -7.83 7.95
N LEU A 14 -37.16 -7.78 8.38
CA LEU A 14 -36.37 -6.55 8.39
C LEU A 14 -36.08 -6.03 6.97
N LEU A 15 -35.78 -6.90 6.01
CA LEU A 15 -35.60 -6.49 4.61
C LEU A 15 -36.90 -5.97 3.97
N GLU A 16 -38.05 -6.54 4.35
CA GLU A 16 -39.36 -6.11 3.84
C GLU A 16 -39.78 -4.74 4.38
N THR A 17 -39.29 -4.34 5.55
CA THR A 17 -39.60 -3.06 6.22
C THR A 17 -38.47 -2.02 6.12
N ASP A 18 -37.31 -2.39 5.58
CA ASP A 18 -36.15 -1.51 5.43
C ASP A 18 -36.40 -0.41 4.38
N PRO A 19 -36.18 0.88 4.71
CA PRO A 19 -36.47 2.01 3.81
C PRO A 19 -35.82 1.94 2.43
N PHE A 20 -34.70 1.24 2.31
CA PHE A 20 -33.97 1.06 1.07
C PHE A 20 -34.36 -0.27 0.38
N PHE A 21 -34.32 -1.38 1.11
CA PHE A 21 -34.52 -2.69 0.51
C PHE A 21 -35.98 -3.00 0.15
N THR A 22 -36.98 -2.40 0.81
CA THR A 22 -38.41 -2.64 0.45
C THR A 22 -38.68 -2.37 -1.03
N LYS A 23 -38.10 -1.30 -1.60
CA LYS A 23 -38.26 -0.95 -3.02
C LYS A 23 -37.60 -1.96 -3.95
N ILE A 24 -36.44 -2.48 -3.55
CA ILE A 24 -35.71 -3.50 -4.30
C ILE A 24 -36.49 -4.81 -4.27
N MET A 25 -36.95 -5.23 -3.09
CA MET A 25 -37.74 -6.43 -2.88
C MET A 25 -39.03 -6.42 -3.72
N ALA A 26 -39.73 -5.28 -3.77
CA ALA A 26 -40.93 -5.13 -4.60
C ALA A 26 -40.65 -5.13 -6.11
N GLY A 27 -39.42 -4.80 -6.53
CA GLY A 27 -38.99 -4.68 -7.91
C GLY A 27 -38.10 -5.83 -8.40
N LEU A 28 -37.92 -6.90 -7.62
CA LEU A 28 -37.10 -8.04 -8.00
C LEU A 28 -37.58 -8.66 -9.32
N GLY A 29 -36.64 -8.90 -10.25
CA GLY A 29 -36.93 -9.39 -11.60
C GLY A 29 -37.23 -8.31 -12.63
N SER A 30 -37.29 -7.02 -12.24
CA SER A 30 -37.33 -5.90 -13.19
C SER A 30 -35.92 -5.54 -13.71
N GLN A 31 -35.83 -4.93 -14.89
CA GLN A 31 -34.55 -4.46 -15.45
C GLN A 31 -33.82 -3.46 -14.54
N ASN A 32 -34.54 -2.75 -13.67
CA ASN A 32 -33.97 -1.73 -12.80
C ASN A 32 -33.19 -2.30 -11.61
N PHE A 33 -33.36 -3.59 -11.29
CA PHE A 33 -32.70 -4.25 -10.14
C PHE A 33 -32.07 -5.59 -10.54
N SER A 34 -31.56 -5.71 -11.77
CA SER A 34 -30.99 -6.96 -12.29
C SER A 34 -29.79 -7.48 -11.51
N GLU A 35 -29.12 -6.63 -10.73
CA GLU A 35 -27.99 -6.99 -9.88
C GLU A 35 -28.41 -7.60 -8.54
N PHE A 36 -29.70 -7.56 -8.21
CA PHE A 36 -30.26 -8.07 -6.96
C PHE A 36 -31.02 -9.38 -7.17
N PHE A 37 -30.80 -10.35 -6.29
CA PHE A 37 -31.49 -11.63 -6.35
C PHE A 37 -31.62 -12.27 -4.97
N LEU A 38 -32.57 -13.20 -4.85
CA LEU A 38 -32.83 -13.96 -3.62
C LEU A 38 -32.21 -15.35 -3.72
N VAL A 39 -31.51 -15.74 -2.66
CA VAL A 39 -31.01 -17.12 -2.46
C VAL A 39 -31.45 -17.56 -1.07
N ASP A 40 -32.24 -18.63 -0.99
CA ASP A 40 -32.75 -19.20 0.28
C ASP A 40 -33.39 -18.17 1.22
N GLY A 41 -34.05 -17.14 0.65
CA GLY A 41 -34.73 -16.08 1.40
C GLY A 41 -33.85 -14.88 1.77
N PHE A 42 -32.57 -14.88 1.40
CA PHE A 42 -31.63 -13.78 1.61
C PHE A 42 -31.42 -12.96 0.35
N LEU A 43 -31.37 -11.64 0.49
CA LEU A 43 -31.12 -10.72 -0.61
C LEU A 43 -29.63 -10.55 -0.86
N PHE A 44 -29.22 -10.67 -2.11
CA PHE A 44 -27.85 -10.46 -2.57
C PHE A 44 -27.77 -9.32 -3.59
N HIS A 45 -26.65 -8.60 -3.59
CA HIS A 45 -26.23 -7.66 -4.64
C HIS A 45 -24.92 -8.18 -5.25
N GLY A 46 -24.98 -8.77 -6.43
CA GLY A 46 -23.87 -9.56 -6.95
C GLY A 46 -23.46 -10.67 -5.96
N ASN A 47 -22.23 -10.64 -5.44
CA ASN A 47 -21.75 -11.63 -4.45
C ASN A 47 -21.90 -11.16 -3.00
N GLN A 48 -22.50 -10.00 -2.75
CA GLN A 48 -22.59 -9.39 -1.43
C GLN A 48 -23.94 -9.69 -0.78
N LEU A 49 -23.92 -10.10 0.49
CA LEU A 49 -25.14 -10.26 1.28
C LEU A 49 -25.69 -8.89 1.70
N CYS A 50 -26.95 -8.61 1.40
CA CYS A 50 -27.61 -7.36 1.78
C CYS A 50 -28.00 -7.37 3.26
N ILE A 51 -27.55 -6.37 4.01
CA ILE A 51 -27.80 -6.26 5.45
C ILE A 51 -28.81 -5.13 5.74
N PRO A 52 -30.01 -5.42 6.27
CA PRO A 52 -31.00 -4.39 6.61
C PRO A 52 -30.50 -3.51 7.75
N GLU A 53 -31.20 -2.40 8.02
CA GLU A 53 -30.88 -1.49 9.11
C GLU A 53 -31.12 -2.15 10.47
N CYS A 54 -30.10 -2.83 10.99
CA CYS A 54 -30.13 -3.52 12.27
C CYS A 54 -28.75 -3.54 12.95
N SER A 55 -28.71 -4.04 14.19
CA SER A 55 -27.49 -4.14 15.00
C SER A 55 -26.37 -5.00 14.36
N LEU A 56 -26.73 -5.88 13.42
CA LEU A 56 -25.76 -6.73 12.72
C LEU A 56 -24.74 -5.91 11.91
N ARG A 57 -25.12 -4.76 11.34
CA ARG A 57 -24.19 -3.88 10.62
C ARG A 57 -23.01 -3.47 11.51
N LEU A 58 -23.31 -3.04 12.73
CA LEU A 58 -22.29 -2.66 13.71
C LEU A 58 -21.44 -3.86 14.15
N GLN A 59 -22.06 -5.03 14.32
CA GLN A 59 -21.34 -6.25 14.70
C GLN A 59 -20.36 -6.69 13.60
N ILE A 60 -20.78 -6.68 12.33
CA ILE A 60 -19.93 -6.96 11.16
C ILE A 60 -18.74 -6.00 11.14
N ILE A 61 -18.99 -4.68 11.28
CA ILE A 61 -17.92 -3.68 11.30
C ILE A 61 -16.96 -3.95 12.45
N LYS A 62 -17.48 -4.21 13.66
CA LYS A 62 -16.67 -4.43 14.87
C LYS A 62 -15.77 -5.65 14.73
N GLU A 63 -16.30 -6.76 14.20
CA GLU A 63 -15.56 -8.00 14.03
C GLU A 63 -14.45 -7.84 12.99
N LEU A 64 -14.78 -7.36 11.79
CA LEU A 64 -13.81 -7.16 10.71
C LEU A 64 -12.78 -6.07 10.99
N HIS A 65 -13.14 -5.09 11.82
CA HIS A 65 -12.19 -4.07 12.28
C HIS A 65 -11.29 -4.58 13.42
N GLY A 66 -11.86 -5.34 14.35
CA GLY A 66 -11.19 -5.81 15.57
C GLY A 66 -10.08 -6.81 15.30
N GLU A 67 -10.04 -7.43 14.12
CA GLU A 67 -8.90 -8.22 13.64
C GLU A 67 -7.69 -7.32 13.35
N GLY A 68 -7.02 -6.85 14.41
CA GLY A 68 -5.77 -6.09 14.30
C GLY A 68 -5.95 -4.61 13.99
N HIS A 69 -7.13 -4.02 14.23
CA HIS A 69 -7.37 -2.57 14.10
C HIS A 69 -6.91 -1.99 12.75
N VAL A 70 -7.32 -2.66 11.68
CA VAL A 70 -6.82 -2.45 10.31
C VAL A 70 -7.04 -1.05 9.71
N GLY A 71 -7.72 -0.16 10.45
CA GLY A 71 -8.03 1.20 10.02
C GLY A 71 -9.18 1.28 9.00
N ARG A 72 -9.63 2.52 8.75
CA ARG A 72 -10.86 2.82 7.99
C ARG A 72 -10.91 2.18 6.62
N ASP A 73 -9.90 2.43 5.78
CA ASP A 73 -9.94 2.04 4.36
C ASP A 73 -9.93 0.52 4.21
N ARG A 74 -9.19 -0.19 5.09
CA ARG A 74 -9.14 -1.65 5.08
C ARG A 74 -10.41 -2.27 5.64
N THR A 75 -10.96 -1.73 6.73
CA THR A 75 -12.28 -2.16 7.25
C THR A 75 -13.35 -1.99 6.18
N LEU A 76 -13.37 -0.86 5.47
CA LEU A 76 -14.30 -0.60 4.38
C LEU A 76 -14.20 -1.66 3.27
N GLN A 77 -12.98 -2.01 2.88
CA GLN A 77 -12.74 -3.06 1.89
C GLN A 77 -13.27 -4.42 2.37
N LEU A 78 -12.92 -4.85 3.58
CA LEU A 78 -13.32 -6.15 4.13
C LEU A 78 -14.85 -6.29 4.22
N VAL A 79 -15.53 -5.21 4.61
CA VAL A 79 -17.00 -5.15 4.66
C VAL A 79 -17.56 -5.24 3.24
N TRP A 80 -17.04 -4.43 2.31
CA TRP A 80 -17.51 -4.45 0.92
C TRP A 80 -17.25 -5.76 0.19
N ASP A 81 -16.22 -6.53 0.54
CA ASP A 81 -15.96 -7.78 -0.16
C ASP A 81 -17.10 -8.81 0.02
N ASN A 82 -17.87 -8.72 1.11
CA ASN A 82 -18.88 -9.72 1.48
C ASN A 82 -20.29 -9.18 1.71
N TYR A 83 -20.45 -7.88 1.98
CA TYR A 83 -21.71 -7.31 2.43
C TYR A 83 -22.09 -6.03 1.71
N PHE A 84 -23.39 -5.78 1.63
CA PHE A 84 -23.95 -4.59 1.00
C PHE A 84 -24.99 -3.90 1.89
N TRP A 85 -24.84 -2.59 2.06
CA TRP A 85 -25.90 -1.66 2.44
C TRP A 85 -25.52 -0.22 2.00
N PRO A 86 -26.49 0.69 1.81
CA PRO A 86 -26.23 1.99 1.18
C PRO A 86 -25.24 2.89 1.92
N THR A 87 -25.11 2.69 3.24
CA THR A 87 -24.38 3.58 4.14
C THR A 87 -23.11 2.97 4.73
N ILE A 88 -22.61 1.86 4.15
CA ILE A 88 -21.37 1.17 4.60
C ILE A 88 -20.27 2.16 4.91
N ARG A 89 -19.90 3.00 3.93
CA ARG A 89 -18.79 3.93 4.05
C ARG A 89 -18.93 4.86 5.25
N ARG A 90 -20.11 5.47 5.42
CA ARG A 90 -20.41 6.41 6.52
C ARG A 90 -20.40 5.72 7.87
N GLU A 91 -20.89 4.48 7.94
CA GLU A 91 -20.93 3.70 9.18
C GLU A 91 -19.54 3.22 9.60
N VAL A 92 -18.72 2.76 8.64
CA VAL A 92 -17.32 2.39 8.87
C VAL A 92 -16.50 3.61 9.30
N GLU A 93 -16.61 4.73 8.59
CA GLU A 93 -15.97 6.01 8.95
C GLU A 93 -16.27 6.38 10.41
N ARG A 94 -17.55 6.45 10.76
CA ARG A 94 -18.00 6.81 12.12
C ARG A 94 -17.53 5.83 13.18
N TYR A 95 -17.46 4.54 12.86
CA TYR A 95 -17.00 3.52 13.81
C TYR A 95 -15.51 3.69 14.11
N VAL A 96 -14.69 3.81 13.07
CA VAL A 96 -13.23 3.93 13.22
C VAL A 96 -12.83 5.24 13.89
N GLU A 97 -13.51 6.35 13.57
CA GLU A 97 -13.32 7.65 14.26
C GLU A 97 -13.59 7.57 15.77
N ARG A 98 -14.38 6.60 16.24
CA ARG A 98 -14.71 6.41 17.67
C ARG A 98 -13.94 5.24 18.30
N CYS A 99 -13.09 4.55 17.54
CA CYS A 99 -12.36 3.41 18.03
C CYS A 99 -11.17 3.87 18.87
N HIS A 100 -11.25 3.73 20.19
CA HIS A 100 -10.17 4.14 21.10
C HIS A 100 -8.81 3.57 20.68
N VAL A 101 -8.69 2.29 20.31
CA VAL A 101 -7.41 1.71 19.88
C VAL A 101 -6.86 2.34 18.60
N CYS A 102 -7.71 2.83 17.70
CA CYS A 102 -7.28 3.58 16.52
C CYS A 102 -7.14 5.09 16.78
N GLN A 103 -7.48 5.56 17.98
CA GLN A 103 -7.35 6.95 18.41
C GLN A 103 -6.29 7.11 19.52
N ASP A 104 -5.91 6.02 20.18
CA ASP A 104 -4.87 5.95 21.20
C ASP A 104 -3.53 5.97 20.46
N ASP A 105 -2.77 7.05 20.71
CA ASP A 105 -1.41 7.35 20.27
C ASP A 105 -0.35 6.36 20.83
N ASP A 106 -0.72 5.11 21.13
CA ASP A 106 0.25 4.00 21.24
C ASP A 106 0.61 3.45 19.84
N GLU A 107 0.40 4.26 18.80
CA GLU A 107 1.08 4.09 17.52
C GLU A 107 2.60 4.19 17.79
N ALA A 108 3.39 3.34 17.13
CA ALA A 108 4.82 3.59 17.07
C ALA A 108 5.03 5.06 16.65
N ASP A 109 6.01 5.74 17.23
CA ASP A 109 6.35 7.14 16.95
C ASP A 109 6.79 7.29 15.48
N THR A 110 5.80 7.26 14.59
CA THR A 110 5.98 7.27 13.14
C THR A 110 5.84 8.70 12.66
N VAL A 111 6.81 9.10 11.85
CA VAL A 111 6.92 10.48 11.38
C VAL A 111 6.86 10.51 9.85
N GLY A 112 6.29 11.60 9.35
CA GLY A 112 6.27 11.96 7.94
C GLY A 112 7.04 13.25 7.69
N CYS A 113 7.04 13.73 6.44
CA CYS A 113 7.83 14.88 6.03
C CYS A 113 7.60 16.14 6.91
N CYS A 114 6.35 16.47 7.24
CA CYS A 114 6.04 17.64 8.07
C CYS A 114 6.19 17.40 9.58
N THR A 115 6.29 16.14 10.03
CA THR A 115 6.35 15.77 11.45
C THR A 115 7.71 15.20 11.85
N LEU A 116 8.72 15.34 10.99
CA LEU A 116 10.10 14.99 11.33
C LEU A 116 10.54 15.72 12.59
N LYS A 117 11.17 14.98 13.50
CA LYS A 117 11.85 15.50 14.68
C LYS A 117 13.30 15.83 14.36
N VAL A 118 13.92 16.62 15.23
CA VAL A 118 15.35 16.95 15.12
C VAL A 118 16.22 15.69 15.12
N SER A 119 15.88 14.68 15.94
CA SER A 119 16.59 13.40 16.03
C SER A 119 16.54 12.57 14.76
N ASN A 120 15.57 12.79 13.87
CA ASN A 120 15.40 12.02 12.65
C ASN A 120 16.37 12.42 11.53
N VAL A 121 17.09 13.55 11.68
CA VAL A 121 17.96 14.10 10.64
C VAL A 121 19.33 14.45 11.19
N GLU A 122 20.36 13.83 10.64
CA GLU A 122 21.77 14.08 10.96
C GLU A 122 22.44 14.87 9.84
N CYS A 123 23.01 16.04 10.16
CA CYS A 123 23.76 16.86 9.23
C CYS A 123 25.21 16.37 9.12
N ILE A 124 25.57 15.74 8.00
CA ILE A 124 26.91 15.21 7.74
C ILE A 124 27.66 16.16 6.77
N PRO A 125 28.76 16.80 7.19
CA PRO A 125 29.54 17.67 6.31
C PRO A 125 30.09 16.93 5.07
N PRO A 126 30.26 17.61 3.93
CA PRO A 126 30.02 19.04 3.71
C PRO A 126 28.58 19.42 3.33
N ASN A 127 27.77 18.48 2.84
CA ASN A 127 26.43 18.74 2.29
C ASN A 127 25.50 17.51 2.27
N LYS A 128 25.69 16.56 3.19
CA LYS A 128 24.88 15.34 3.26
C LYS A 128 23.91 15.38 4.44
N LEU A 129 22.70 14.89 4.22
CA LEU A 129 21.69 14.69 5.26
C LEU A 129 21.41 13.20 5.37
N LYS A 130 21.53 12.67 6.58
CA LYS A 130 21.13 11.31 6.90
C LYS A 130 19.80 11.34 7.63
N PHE A 131 18.84 10.61 7.09
CA PHE A 131 17.51 10.42 7.65
C PHE A 131 17.44 9.05 8.29
N ASP A 132 16.91 8.97 9.51
CA ASP A 132 16.64 7.72 10.23
C ASP A 132 15.37 7.89 11.09
N PHE A 133 14.28 7.27 10.64
CA PHE A 133 13.00 7.35 11.33
C PHE A 133 12.05 6.21 10.97
N LEU A 134 11.03 5.98 11.78
CA LEU A 134 9.94 5.08 11.46
C LEU A 134 8.88 5.83 10.67
N GLY A 135 8.56 5.38 9.46
CA GLY A 135 7.49 5.93 8.65
C GLY A 135 6.18 5.16 8.84
N LYS A 136 5.27 5.31 7.87
CA LYS A 136 4.00 4.57 7.85
C LYS A 136 4.22 3.07 8.03
N ASP A 137 3.33 2.43 8.80
CA ASP A 137 3.36 0.99 9.11
C ASP A 137 4.62 0.57 9.90
N SER A 138 5.25 1.53 10.61
CA SER A 138 6.48 1.37 11.38
C SER A 138 7.68 0.89 10.54
N ILE A 139 7.68 1.19 9.25
CA ILE A 139 8.77 0.82 8.35
C ILE A 139 9.90 1.84 8.51
N GLN A 140 11.09 1.36 8.85
CA GLN A 140 12.26 2.23 9.00
C GLN A 140 12.67 2.83 7.65
N TYR A 141 12.80 4.15 7.63
CA TYR A 141 13.41 4.90 6.54
C TYR A 141 14.83 5.29 6.96
N VAL A 142 15.83 4.66 6.34
CA VAL A 142 17.24 5.05 6.48
C VAL A 142 17.77 5.45 5.12
N ASN A 143 18.17 6.71 4.97
CA ASN A 143 18.75 7.18 3.72
C ASN A 143 19.75 8.31 3.98
N THR A 144 20.87 8.30 3.27
CA THR A 144 21.82 9.41 3.27
C THR A 144 21.84 10.02 1.88
N VAL A 145 21.42 11.28 1.79
CA VAL A 145 21.31 11.99 0.53
C VAL A 145 22.20 13.22 0.54
N GLU A 146 22.90 13.43 -0.57
CA GLU A 146 23.62 14.66 -0.83
C GLU A 146 22.63 15.73 -1.30
N VAL A 147 22.64 16.89 -0.65
CA VAL A 147 21.71 17.99 -0.94
C VAL A 147 22.44 19.25 -1.35
N GLU A 148 21.70 20.19 -1.92
CA GLU A 148 22.24 21.50 -2.21
C GLU A 148 22.63 22.23 -0.92
N LEU A 149 23.72 23.00 -0.97
CA LEU A 149 24.23 23.75 0.20
C LEU A 149 23.18 24.67 0.87
N PRO A 150 22.27 25.36 0.17
CA PRO A 150 21.20 26.12 0.80
C PRO A 150 20.28 25.24 1.66
N VAL A 151 19.94 24.04 1.19
CA VAL A 151 19.10 23.09 1.92
C VAL A 151 19.82 22.59 3.17
N TYR A 152 21.08 22.18 3.04
CA TYR A 152 21.89 21.74 4.18
C TYR A 152 21.98 22.82 5.27
N LYS A 153 22.25 24.08 4.88
CA LYS A 153 22.30 25.21 5.80
C LYS A 153 20.95 25.49 6.46
N ALA A 154 19.85 25.42 5.70
CA ALA A 154 18.50 25.63 6.23
C ALA A 154 18.13 24.57 7.28
N ILE A 155 18.43 23.29 7.01
CA ILE A 155 18.17 22.21 7.98
C ILE A 155 18.97 22.43 9.27
N GLY A 156 20.26 22.78 9.16
CA GLY A 156 21.07 23.12 10.34
C GLY A 156 20.51 24.30 11.14
N GLN A 157 19.95 25.31 10.47
CA GLN A 157 19.26 26.43 11.12
C GLN A 157 17.96 25.99 11.81
N PHE A 158 17.17 25.11 11.18
CA PHE A 158 15.93 24.59 11.76
C PHE A 158 16.17 23.72 13.00
N GLN A 159 17.34 23.09 13.12
CA GLN A 159 17.76 22.35 14.30
C GLN A 159 18.27 23.27 15.44
N GLY A 160 18.68 24.49 15.11
CA GLY A 160 19.28 25.43 16.06
C GLY A 160 18.35 25.77 17.23
N GLY A 161 18.83 25.56 18.46
CA GLY A 161 18.09 25.89 19.69
C GLY A 161 16.95 24.94 20.04
N LYS A 162 16.79 23.83 19.32
CA LYS A 162 15.76 22.82 19.55
C LYS A 162 16.33 21.57 20.25
N LYS A 163 15.46 20.85 20.96
CA LYS A 163 15.75 19.53 21.54
C LYS A 163 15.54 18.43 20.49
N GLN A 164 16.08 17.25 20.77
CA GLN A 164 16.02 16.09 19.87
C GLN A 164 14.58 15.66 19.53
N ASN A 165 13.64 15.81 20.45
CA ASN A 165 12.23 15.43 20.26
C ASN A 165 11.35 16.56 19.72
N ASP A 166 11.91 17.75 19.48
CA ASP A 166 11.16 18.87 18.95
C ASP A 166 10.97 18.69 17.44
N ASP A 167 9.90 19.27 16.89
CA ASP A 167 9.65 19.25 15.46
C ASP A 167 10.73 20.02 14.70
N LEU A 168 11.29 19.38 13.68
CA LEU A 168 12.24 20.00 12.76
C LEU A 168 11.58 21.19 12.06
N PHE A 169 10.33 21.03 11.61
CA PHE A 169 9.55 22.06 10.93
C PHE A 169 8.39 22.58 11.79
N ASP A 170 8.69 23.13 12.96
CA ASP A 170 7.74 23.68 13.95
C ASP A 170 6.75 24.72 13.42
N LYS A 171 7.05 25.37 12.29
CA LYS A 171 6.18 26.39 11.67
C LYS A 171 5.36 25.87 10.48
N LEU A 172 5.62 24.64 10.04
CA LEU A 172 4.99 24.01 8.88
C LEU A 172 4.12 22.84 9.35
N ASP A 173 2.98 22.66 8.69
CA ASP A 173 2.14 21.49 8.86
C ASP A 173 1.61 21.04 7.50
N THR A 174 1.00 19.85 7.45
CA THR A 174 0.49 19.27 6.21
C THR A 174 -0.64 20.11 5.60
N ALA A 175 -1.40 20.87 6.39
CA ALA A 175 -2.47 21.71 5.89
C ALA A 175 -1.89 22.93 5.16
N LYS A 176 -0.92 23.64 5.77
CA LYS A 176 -0.20 24.77 5.16
C LYS A 176 0.53 24.35 3.90
N LEU A 177 1.21 23.20 3.93
CA LEU A 177 1.89 22.68 2.74
C LEU A 177 0.90 22.42 1.59
N ASN A 178 -0.20 21.71 1.84
CA ASN A 178 -1.18 21.44 0.80
C ASN A 178 -1.95 22.69 0.34
N ALA A 179 -2.14 23.69 1.21
CA ALA A 179 -2.71 24.97 0.81
C ALA A 179 -1.81 25.66 -0.22
N HIS A 180 -0.50 25.74 0.05
CA HIS A 180 0.46 26.31 -0.89
C HIS A 180 0.53 25.49 -2.20
N LEU A 181 0.53 24.16 -2.14
CA LEU A 181 0.51 23.33 -3.35
C LEU A 181 -0.72 23.57 -4.23
N LYS A 182 -1.89 23.80 -3.63
CA LYS A 182 -3.12 24.12 -4.37
C LYS A 182 -3.05 25.47 -5.08
N GLU A 183 -2.33 26.44 -4.53
CA GLU A 183 -2.11 27.74 -5.19
C GLU A 183 -1.25 27.58 -6.46
N LEU A 184 -0.27 26.67 -6.43
CA LEU A 184 0.57 26.37 -7.59
C LEU A 184 -0.19 25.62 -8.69
N MET A 185 -1.07 24.70 -8.31
CA MET A 185 -1.89 23.94 -9.24
C MET A 185 -3.18 23.43 -8.57
N PRO A 186 -4.37 23.72 -9.13
CA PRO A 186 -5.63 23.21 -8.60
C PRO A 186 -5.62 21.67 -8.50
N GLY A 187 -5.91 21.14 -7.30
CA GLY A 187 -5.94 19.70 -7.03
C GLY A 187 -4.59 19.07 -6.66
N LEU A 188 -3.50 19.83 -6.68
CA LEU A 188 -2.18 19.33 -6.27
C LEU A 188 -2.11 19.13 -4.75
N THR A 189 -1.58 17.98 -4.35
CA THR A 189 -1.32 17.62 -2.94
C THR A 189 0.00 16.87 -2.84
N ALA A 190 0.56 16.76 -1.62
CA ALA A 190 1.78 15.98 -1.40
C ALA A 190 1.66 14.51 -1.86
N LYS A 191 0.45 13.93 -1.79
CA LYS A 191 0.17 12.56 -2.28
C LYS A 191 0.35 12.46 -3.80
N VAL A 192 -0.05 13.49 -4.55
CA VAL A 192 0.06 13.52 -6.02
C VAL A 192 1.54 13.45 -6.44
N LEU A 193 2.45 14.09 -5.70
CA LEU A 193 3.89 14.02 -5.97
C LEU A 193 4.45 12.60 -5.87
N ARG A 194 4.02 11.82 -4.87
CA ARG A 194 4.43 10.41 -4.74
C ARG A 194 3.95 9.59 -5.94
N THR A 195 2.70 9.79 -6.37
CA THR A 195 2.15 9.11 -7.55
C THR A 195 2.88 9.52 -8.82
N PHE A 196 3.14 10.82 -9.00
CA PHE A 196 3.88 11.34 -10.14
C PHE A 196 5.28 10.74 -10.23
N ASN A 197 6.06 10.78 -9.14
CA ASN A 197 7.42 10.24 -9.10
C ASN A 197 7.45 8.74 -9.41
N ALA A 198 6.48 7.97 -8.89
CA ALA A 198 6.36 6.54 -9.19
C ALA A 198 6.06 6.29 -10.67
N SER A 199 5.06 7.00 -11.22
CA SER A 199 4.64 6.83 -12.61
C SER A 199 5.70 7.28 -13.61
N ILE A 200 6.33 8.45 -13.40
CA ILE A 200 7.33 8.97 -14.33
C ILE A 200 8.59 8.12 -14.33
N THR A 201 9.03 7.64 -13.15
CA THR A 201 10.18 6.74 -13.07
C THR A 201 9.92 5.45 -13.84
N LEU A 202 8.73 4.86 -13.67
CA LEU A 202 8.36 3.65 -14.39
C LEU A 202 8.36 3.89 -15.91
N ASP A 203 7.73 4.97 -16.36
CA ASP A 203 7.61 5.33 -17.77
C ASP A 203 8.99 5.57 -18.42
N GLU A 204 9.86 6.33 -17.75
CA GLU A 204 11.22 6.56 -18.21
C GLU A 204 12.06 5.29 -18.27
N MET A 205 11.96 4.42 -17.27
CA MET A 205 12.72 3.18 -17.24
C MET A 205 12.25 2.19 -18.30
N LEU A 206 10.93 2.08 -18.50
CA LEU A 206 10.37 1.21 -19.53
C LEU A 206 10.68 1.75 -20.93
N SER A 207 10.55 3.06 -21.16
CA SER A 207 10.86 3.66 -22.47
C SER A 207 12.35 3.52 -22.84
N LYS A 208 13.27 3.68 -21.88
CA LYS A 208 14.72 3.50 -22.11
C LYS A 208 15.13 2.03 -22.20
N GLY A 209 14.53 1.17 -21.39
CA GLY A 209 14.96 -0.22 -21.22
C GLY A 209 14.30 -1.23 -22.16
N THR A 210 13.07 -0.95 -22.63
CA THR A 210 12.30 -1.92 -23.41
C THR A 210 12.75 -1.90 -24.87
N LYS A 211 13.39 -2.99 -25.30
CA LYS A 211 13.81 -3.21 -26.69
C LYS A 211 12.96 -4.31 -27.34
N GLN A 212 13.10 -4.44 -28.66
CA GLN A 212 12.66 -5.67 -29.33
C GLN A 212 13.48 -6.84 -28.82
N GLY A 213 12.82 -7.95 -28.49
CA GLY A 213 13.43 -9.07 -27.79
C GLY A 213 12.37 -10.06 -27.27
N GLU A 214 12.85 -11.13 -26.67
CA GLU A 214 12.03 -12.21 -26.12
C GLU A 214 11.17 -11.72 -24.94
N VAL A 215 10.06 -12.40 -24.69
CA VAL A 215 9.13 -12.04 -23.59
C VAL A 215 9.86 -12.04 -22.24
N ALA A 216 10.79 -12.96 -22.03
CA ALA A 216 11.58 -13.05 -20.80
C ALA A 216 12.43 -11.80 -20.52
N GLU A 217 13.03 -11.22 -21.56
CA GLU A 217 13.84 -10.00 -21.44
C GLU A 217 12.97 -8.80 -21.06
N LYS A 218 11.78 -8.69 -21.67
CA LYS A 218 10.81 -7.63 -21.35
C LYS A 218 10.30 -7.74 -19.91
N ILE A 219 10.06 -8.96 -19.43
CA ILE A 219 9.69 -9.19 -18.03
C ILE A 219 10.81 -8.73 -17.09
N SER A 220 12.07 -9.03 -17.41
CA SER A 220 13.21 -8.60 -16.59
C SER A 220 13.32 -7.07 -16.52
N VAL A 221 13.16 -6.37 -17.65
CA VAL A 221 13.14 -4.90 -17.70
C VAL A 221 12.01 -4.35 -16.83
N TYR A 222 10.80 -4.91 -16.95
CA TYR A 222 9.65 -4.49 -16.16
C TYR A 222 9.85 -4.72 -14.66
N GLN A 223 10.38 -5.88 -14.27
CA GLN A 223 10.67 -6.20 -12.87
C GLN A 223 11.71 -5.24 -12.28
N ASN A 224 12.75 -4.90 -13.04
CA ASN A 224 13.75 -3.92 -12.61
C ASN A 224 13.14 -2.53 -12.45
N ALA A 225 12.32 -2.09 -13.41
CA ALA A 225 11.65 -0.79 -13.34
C ALA A 225 10.70 -0.69 -12.13
N ASN A 226 9.91 -1.75 -11.88
CA ASN A 226 9.06 -1.82 -10.69
C ASN A 226 9.86 -1.84 -9.38
N LYS A 227 11.04 -2.48 -9.37
CA LYS A 227 11.90 -2.51 -8.19
C LYS A 227 12.41 -1.11 -7.85
N GLU A 228 12.85 -0.33 -8.83
CA GLU A 228 13.30 1.05 -8.59
C GLU A 228 12.15 1.94 -8.09
N VAL A 229 10.96 1.81 -8.65
CA VAL A 229 9.76 2.52 -8.15
C VAL A 229 9.47 2.16 -6.69
N ALA A 230 9.59 0.87 -6.33
CA ALA A 230 9.42 0.42 -4.96
C ALA A 230 10.47 1.02 -4.01
N ILE A 231 11.74 1.12 -4.46
CA ILE A 231 12.82 1.76 -3.70
C ILE A 231 12.52 3.25 -3.46
N ILE A 232 12.13 3.99 -4.50
CA ILE A 232 11.78 5.42 -4.40
C ILE A 232 10.60 5.63 -3.44
N CYS A 233 9.63 4.72 -3.45
CA CYS A 233 8.47 4.76 -2.54
C CYS A 233 8.76 4.25 -1.13
N ASN A 234 10.00 3.81 -0.84
CA ASN A 234 10.38 3.08 0.36
C ASN A 234 9.46 1.89 0.70
N HIS A 235 8.98 1.18 -0.32
CA HIS A 235 8.20 -0.05 -0.13
C HIS A 235 9.16 -1.20 0.22
N GLN A 236 9.19 -1.57 1.49
CA GLN A 236 10.01 -2.67 1.98
C GLN A 236 9.16 -3.93 2.16
N ARG A 237 9.76 -5.11 1.90
CA ARG A 237 9.20 -6.41 2.26
C ARG A 237 10.01 -6.99 3.40
N THR A 238 9.33 -7.60 4.37
CA THR A 238 9.98 -8.41 5.39
C THR A 238 10.72 -9.57 4.73
N VAL A 239 12.02 -9.69 4.99
CA VAL A 239 12.82 -10.79 4.45
C VAL A 239 12.36 -12.09 5.12
N SER A 240 11.95 -13.08 4.33
CA SER A 240 11.51 -14.36 4.89
C SER A 240 12.70 -15.09 5.52
N LYS A 241 12.43 -15.88 6.58
CA LYS A 241 13.47 -16.70 7.23
C LYS A 241 14.15 -17.69 6.27
N SER A 242 13.54 -18.00 5.12
CA SER A 242 14.05 -18.91 4.09
C SER A 242 14.91 -18.24 3.01
N HIS A 243 14.99 -16.90 2.99
CA HIS A 243 15.61 -16.15 1.89
C HIS A 243 17.11 -16.47 1.74
N GLY A 244 17.84 -16.55 2.85
CA GLY A 244 19.28 -16.88 2.83
C GLY A 244 19.56 -18.25 2.22
N ALA A 245 18.77 -19.26 2.58
CA ALA A 245 18.92 -20.62 2.04
C ALA A 245 18.59 -20.70 0.53
N GLN A 246 17.64 -19.90 0.06
CA GLN A 246 17.30 -19.82 -1.37
C GLN A 246 18.39 -19.11 -2.18
N ILE A 247 18.96 -18.00 -1.65
CA ILE A 247 20.08 -17.30 -2.28
C ILE A 247 21.27 -18.24 -2.41
N SER A 248 21.65 -18.97 -1.36
CA SER A 248 22.79 -19.90 -1.42
C SER A 248 22.62 -20.93 -2.54
N LYS A 249 21.46 -21.59 -2.61
CA LYS A 249 21.19 -22.59 -3.66
C LYS A 249 21.26 -22.01 -5.08
N LEU A 250 20.82 -20.77 -5.26
CA LEU A 250 20.91 -20.10 -6.56
C LEU A 250 22.36 -19.76 -6.90
N THR A 251 23.16 -19.30 -5.92
CA THR A 251 24.58 -19.03 -6.10
C THR A 251 25.34 -20.30 -6.50
N ASP A 252 25.10 -21.41 -5.79
CA ASP A 252 25.74 -22.70 -6.08
C ASP A 252 25.42 -23.16 -7.52
N LYS A 253 24.15 -23.03 -7.94
CA LYS A 253 23.71 -23.35 -9.30
C LYS A 253 24.36 -22.45 -10.37
N ILE A 254 24.59 -21.18 -10.05
CA ILE A 254 25.28 -20.23 -10.95
C ILE A 254 26.74 -20.64 -11.12
N GLU A 255 27.40 -21.09 -10.06
CA GLU A 255 28.78 -21.60 -10.14
C GLU A 255 28.87 -22.86 -11.00
N GLU A 256 27.99 -23.84 -10.78
CA GLU A 256 27.89 -25.04 -11.61
C GLU A 256 27.72 -24.70 -13.11
N LEU A 257 26.79 -23.79 -13.42
CA LEU A 257 26.54 -23.38 -14.81
C LEU A 257 27.73 -22.63 -15.43
N LYS A 258 28.47 -21.85 -14.64
CA LYS A 258 29.70 -21.18 -15.11
C LYS A 258 30.78 -22.18 -15.48
N ASP A 259 30.93 -23.24 -14.70
CA ASP A 259 31.89 -24.32 -14.99
C ASP A 259 31.51 -25.06 -16.27
N VAL A 260 30.24 -25.41 -16.43
CA VAL A 260 29.75 -26.03 -17.68
C VAL A 260 29.99 -25.12 -18.89
N ILE A 261 29.72 -23.81 -18.78
CA ILE A 261 29.99 -22.84 -19.85
C ILE A 261 31.49 -22.80 -20.20
N LYS A 262 32.37 -22.89 -19.19
CA LYS A 262 33.82 -22.89 -19.39
C LYS A 262 34.27 -24.13 -20.16
N ASP A 263 33.76 -25.30 -19.79
CA ASP A 263 34.10 -26.57 -20.46
C ASP A 263 33.58 -26.59 -21.90
N LEU A 264 32.34 -26.16 -22.13
CA LEU A 264 31.77 -26.05 -23.48
C LEU A 264 32.56 -25.07 -24.37
N LYS A 265 33.09 -23.98 -23.80
CA LYS A 265 33.98 -23.06 -24.54
C LYS A 265 35.29 -23.72 -24.94
N ILE A 266 35.90 -24.50 -24.05
CA ILE A 266 37.13 -25.25 -24.34
C ILE A 266 36.89 -26.25 -25.48
N ASP A 267 35.78 -26.98 -25.43
CA ASP A 267 35.43 -27.95 -26.46
C ASP A 267 35.08 -27.29 -27.80
N LEU A 268 34.40 -26.14 -27.78
CA LEU A 268 34.15 -25.33 -28.98
C LEU A 268 35.46 -24.87 -29.64
N ASP A 269 36.44 -24.42 -28.84
CA ASP A 269 37.75 -24.00 -29.35
C ASP A 269 38.54 -25.16 -29.96
N ARG A 270 38.43 -26.37 -29.38
CA ARG A 270 39.02 -27.59 -29.94
C ARG A 270 38.36 -27.98 -31.26
N ALA A 271 37.03 -27.94 -31.33
CA ALA A 271 36.27 -28.25 -32.54
C ALA A 271 36.58 -27.27 -33.69
N LYS A 272 36.73 -25.98 -33.39
CA LYS A 272 37.14 -24.96 -34.39
C LYS A 272 38.56 -25.18 -34.91
N LYS A 273 39.47 -25.65 -34.07
CA LYS A 273 40.86 -26.00 -34.48
C LYS A 273 40.93 -27.31 -35.25
N GLY A 274 39.92 -28.17 -35.14
CA GLY A 274 39.84 -29.47 -35.80
C GLY A 274 39.01 -29.52 -37.09
N SER A 275 38.43 -28.41 -37.57
CA SER A 275 37.76 -28.38 -38.88
C SER A 275 38.79 -28.20 -40.01
N PRO A 276 38.93 -29.15 -40.95
CA PRO A 276 39.70 -28.97 -42.17
C PRO A 276 38.98 -28.00 -43.12
N HIS A 277 39.74 -27.14 -43.80
CA HIS A 277 39.33 -26.59 -45.10
C HIS A 277 39.32 -27.69 -46.16
#